data_AF-A0A7J8CSK7-F1
#
_entry.id   AF-A0A7J8CSK7-F1
#
_cell.length_a   1.000
_cell.length_b   1.000
_cell.length_c   1.000
_cell.angle_alpha   90.00
_cell.angle_beta   90.00
_cell.angle_gamma   90.00
#
_symmetry.space_group_name_H-M   'P 1'
#
loop_
_entity.id
_entity.type
_entity.pdbx_description
1 polymer ?
#
loop_
_entity_poly.entity_id
_entity_poly.type
_entity_poly.pdbx_seq_one_letter_code
_entity_poly.pdbx_strand_id
1 'polypeptide(L)'
;MAKSGLGLDSESIAASTVLKRAVELDSESRYQQALVCYQEGIDLLLQVLRGTKDDRKKCHLRKKISDYMDRAENIKKYLDQEKEVFKETPGTSVGFCCEAKHFRNIAND
;
A
#
# COMPACT_ATOMS: atom_id res chain seq x y z
N MET A 1 -18.44 16.39 20.87
CA MET A 1 -17.87 15.09 21.29
C MET A 1 -16.34 15.19 21.20
N ALA A 2 -15.66 15.37 22.33
CA ALA A 2 -14.20 15.45 22.38
C ALA A 2 -13.62 14.04 22.53
N LYS A 3 -13.18 13.42 21.43
CA LYS A 3 -12.24 12.30 21.49
C LYS A 3 -10.86 12.91 21.63
N SER A 4 -10.39 13.10 22.87
CA SER A 4 -9.08 13.71 23.12
C SER A 4 -8.32 12.90 24.15
N GLY A 5 -7.32 12.17 23.67
CA GLY A 5 -6.29 11.51 24.47
C GLY A 5 -6.49 10.00 24.57
N LEU A 6 -5.46 9.24 24.20
CA LEU A 6 -5.27 7.78 24.42
C LEU A 6 -5.72 6.81 23.30
N GLY A 7 -5.48 7.13 22.02
CA GLY A 7 -5.62 6.16 20.90
C GLY A 7 -4.35 5.88 20.09
N LEU A 8 -3.32 6.71 20.26
CA LEU A 8 -2.12 6.78 19.40
C LEU A 8 -1.34 5.47 19.30
N ASP A 9 -1.29 4.74 20.40
CA ASP A 9 -0.65 3.44 20.50
C ASP A 9 -1.38 2.36 19.70
N SER A 10 -2.71 2.28 19.82
CA SER A 10 -3.52 1.31 19.08
C SER A 10 -3.44 1.52 17.56
N GLU A 11 -3.55 2.77 17.11
CA GLU A 11 -3.45 3.12 15.68
C GLU A 11 -2.05 2.82 15.11
N SER A 12 -1.00 3.04 15.91
CA SER A 12 0.38 2.71 15.50
C SER A 12 0.64 1.20 15.38
N ILE A 13 0.03 0.40 16.26
CA ILE A 13 0.09 -1.07 16.22
C ILE A 13 -0.68 -1.59 15.01
N ALA A 14 -1.87 -1.05 14.77
CA ALA A 14 -2.67 -1.39 13.60
C ALA A 14 -1.92 -1.07 12.30
N ALA A 15 -1.36 0.14 12.18
CA ALA A 15 -0.55 0.55 11.04
C ALA A 15 0.62 -0.40 10.78
N SER A 16 1.35 -0.75 11.84
CA SER A 16 2.50 -1.67 11.75
C SER A 16 2.09 -3.06 11.30
N THR A 17 0.94 -3.56 11.77
CA THR A 17 0.40 -4.87 11.37
C THR A 17 -0.01 -4.88 9.90
N VAL A 18 -0.72 -3.84 9.45
CA VAL A 18 -1.16 -3.71 8.06
C VAL A 18 0.04 -3.58 7.11
N LEU A 19 1.04 -2.77 7.47
CA LEU A 19 2.25 -2.58 6.65
C LEU A 19 3.10 -3.85 6.57
N LYS A 20 3.22 -4.62 7.67
CA LYS A 20 3.88 -5.93 7.62
C LYS A 20 3.19 -6.87 6.64
N ARG A 21 1.86 -6.94 6.70
CA ARG A 21 1.06 -7.72 5.75
C ARG A 21 1.24 -7.23 4.31
N ALA A 22 1.33 -5.91 4.10
CA ALA A 22 1.59 -5.35 2.78
C ALA A 22 2.94 -5.83 2.21
N VAL A 23 3.99 -5.88 3.03
CA VAL A 23 5.32 -6.37 2.64
C VAL A 23 5.31 -7.88 2.37
N GLU A 24 4.58 -8.66 3.17
CA GLU A 24 4.38 -10.09 2.92
C GLU A 24 3.72 -10.33 1.56
N LEU A 25 2.63 -9.60 1.28
CA LEU A 25 1.93 -9.67 -0.01
C LEU A 25 2.79 -9.19 -1.19
N ASP A 26 3.61 -8.16 -1.00
CA ASP A 26 4.59 -7.66 -1.98
C ASP A 26 5.63 -8.75 -2.31
N SER A 27 6.08 -9.50 -1.29
CA SER A 27 6.98 -10.64 -1.45
C SER A 27 6.33 -11.83 -2.17
N GLU A 28 5.01 -12.00 -2.03
CA GLU A 28 4.22 -12.99 -2.76
C GLU A 28 3.82 -12.54 -4.18
N SER A 29 4.31 -11.40 -4.67
CA SER A 29 3.90 -10.78 -5.93
C SER A 29 2.41 -10.47 -6.03
N ARG A 30 1.70 -10.36 -4.88
CA ARG A 30 0.29 -9.98 -4.80
C ARG A 30 0.16 -8.46 -4.75
N TYR A 31 0.69 -7.80 -5.77
CA TYR A 31 0.81 -6.34 -5.85
C TYR A 31 -0.51 -5.58 -5.67
N GLN A 32 -1.62 -6.13 -6.16
CA GLN A 32 -2.93 -5.49 -6.02
C GLN A 32 -3.43 -5.45 -4.58
N GLN A 33 -3.28 -6.55 -3.84
CA GLN A 33 -3.65 -6.61 -2.43
C GLN A 33 -2.64 -5.84 -1.57
N ALA A 34 -1.35 -5.96 -1.90
CA ALA A 34 -0.28 -5.22 -1.24
C ALA A 34 -0.53 -3.70 -1.34
N LEU A 35 -0.93 -3.20 -2.51
CA LEU A 35 -1.23 -1.78 -2.73
C LEU A 35 -2.33 -1.26 -1.79
N VAL A 36 -3.42 -2.02 -1.63
CA VAL A 36 -4.51 -1.65 -0.71
C VAL A 36 -4.01 -1.62 0.73
N CYS A 37 -3.25 -2.64 1.16
CA CYS A 37 -2.66 -2.65 2.50
C CYS A 37 -1.65 -1.51 2.72
N TYR A 38 -0.83 -1.16 1.72
CA TYR A 38 0.06 -0.01 1.83
C TYR A 38 -0.74 1.29 2.02
N GLN A 39 -1.82 1.49 1.27
CA GLN A 39 -2.70 2.66 1.41
C GLN A 39 -3.33 2.73 2.81
N GLU A 40 -3.96 1.65 3.27
CA GLU A 40 -4.57 1.59 4.61
C GLU A 40 -3.55 1.82 5.72
N GLY A 41 -2.36 1.20 5.62
CA GLY A 41 -1.28 1.36 6.58
C GLY A 41 -0.76 2.80 6.65
N ILE A 42 -0.63 3.46 5.48
CA ILE A 42 -0.23 4.86 5.37
C ILE A 42 -1.29 5.78 5.98
N ASP A 43 -2.58 5.54 5.72
CA ASP A 43 -3.68 6.32 6.28
C ASP A 43 -3.72 6.24 7.82
N LEU A 44 -3.45 5.05 8.38
CA LEU A 44 -3.30 4.89 9.82
C LEU A 44 -2.09 5.65 10.37
N LEU A 45 -0.94 5.60 9.69
CA LEU A 45 0.24 6.39 10.08
C LEU A 45 -0.02 7.90 10.01
N LEU A 46 -0.81 8.38 9.05
CA LEU A 46 -1.22 9.79 8.94
C LEU A 46 -2.13 10.21 10.10
N GLN A 47 -3.01 9.32 10.56
CA GLN A 47 -3.83 9.56 11.76
C GLN A 47 -2.95 9.66 13.02
N VAL A 48 -1.98 8.75 13.17
CA VAL A 48 -0.99 8.80 14.26
C VAL A 48 -0.17 10.10 14.19
N LEU A 49 0.24 10.51 12.98
CA LEU A 49 0.98 11.75 12.76
C LEU A 49 0.19 12.97 13.22
N ARG A 50 -1.12 13.01 12.92
CA ARG A 50 -2.03 14.10 13.32
C ARG A 50 -2.23 14.18 14.83
N GLY A 51 -2.29 13.05 15.52
CA GLY A 51 -2.42 13.00 16.98
C GLY A 51 -1.10 13.19 17.73
N THR A 52 0.04 13.00 17.07
CA THR A 52 1.36 13.15 17.68
C THR A 52 1.68 14.62 17.91
N LYS A 53 2.05 15.00 19.13
CA LYS A 53 2.48 16.39 19.45
C LYS A 53 3.98 16.60 19.30
N ASP A 54 4.78 15.54 19.45
CA ASP A 54 6.24 15.57 19.41
C ASP A 54 6.77 15.67 17.97
N ASP A 55 7.46 16.77 17.67
CA ASP A 55 7.96 17.04 16.31
C ASP A 55 9.10 16.11 15.88
N ARG A 56 9.89 15.56 16.81
CA ARG A 56 10.92 14.56 16.47
C ARG A 56 10.28 13.28 15.95
N LYS A 57 9.23 12.82 16.63
CA LYS A 57 8.45 11.64 16.24
C LYS A 57 7.69 11.88 14.93
N LYS A 58 7.11 13.08 14.75
CA LYS A 58 6.48 13.45 13.47
C LYS A 58 7.46 13.40 12.32
N CYS A 59 8.67 13.93 12.48
CA CYS A 59 9.69 13.88 11.42
C CYS A 59 10.02 12.44 11.02
N HIS A 60 10.18 11.54 12.01
CA HIS A 60 10.38 10.11 11.76
C HIS A 60 9.19 9.47 11.02
N LEU A 61 7.96 9.72 11.49
CA LEU A 61 6.74 9.21 10.86
C LEU A 61 6.61 9.69 9.41
N ARG A 62 6.87 10.96 9.13
CA ARG A 62 6.79 11.53 7.77
C ARG A 62 7.79 10.88 6.82
N LYS A 63 9.04 10.66 7.25
CA LYS A 63 10.03 9.93 6.44
C LYS A 63 9.52 8.53 6.11
N LYS A 64 9.07 7.81 7.13
CA LYS A 64 8.56 6.44 6.98
C LYS A 64 7.32 6.35 6.08
N ILE A 65 6.41 7.31 6.19
CA ILE A 65 5.23 7.42 5.31
C ILE A 65 5.68 7.65 3.86
N SER A 66 6.67 8.54 3.64
CA SER A 66 7.22 8.80 2.30
C SER A 66 7.80 7.52 1.69
N ASP A 67 8.61 6.78 2.46
CA ASP A 67 9.22 5.53 1.99
C ASP A 67 8.17 4.50 1.55
N TYR A 68 7.07 4.37 2.31
CA TYR A 68 5.98 3.47 1.95
C TYR A 68 5.12 3.99 0.80
N MET A 69 4.93 5.31 0.68
CA MET A 69 4.24 5.93 -0.46
C MET A 69 5.01 5.68 -1.76
N ASP A 70 6.33 5.87 -1.75
CA ASP A 70 7.18 5.64 -2.93
C ASP A 70 7.08 4.18 -3.39
N ARG A 71 7.07 3.22 -2.45
CA ARG A 71 6.85 1.80 -2.77
C ARG A 71 5.47 1.55 -3.37
N ALA A 72 4.41 2.12 -2.78
CA ALA A 72 3.04 1.98 -3.27
C ALA A 72 2.87 2.58 -4.67
N GLU A 73 3.47 3.74 -4.95
CA GLU A 73 3.47 4.33 -6.30
C GLU A 73 4.18 3.44 -7.31
N ASN A 74 5.31 2.84 -6.93
CA ASN A 74 6.05 1.95 -7.81
C ASN A 74 5.21 0.72 -8.16
N ILE A 75 4.58 0.10 -7.15
CA ILE A 75 3.66 -1.03 -7.33
C ILE A 75 2.50 -0.65 -8.27
N LYS A 76 1.91 0.54 -8.09
CA LYS A 76 0.84 1.03 -8.97
C LYS A 76 1.31 1.17 -10.42
N LYS A 77 2.51 1.72 -10.64
CA LYS A 77 3.10 1.84 -11.99
C LYS A 77 3.31 0.47 -12.65
N TYR A 78 3.77 -0.53 -11.90
CA TYR A 78 3.89 -1.91 -12.42
C TYR A 78 2.53 -2.46 -12.84
N LEU A 79 1.50 -2.31 -12.01
CA LEU A 79 0.15 -2.78 -12.32
C LEU A 79 -0.48 -2.07 -13.52
N ASP A 80 -0.23 -0.77 -13.67
CA ASP A 80 -0.70 0.01 -14.82
C ASP A 80 0.03 -0.41 -16.10
N GLN A 81 1.35 -0.65 -16.05
CA GLN A 81 2.13 -1.16 -17.19
C GLN A 81 1.65 -2.54 -17.66
N GLU A 82 1.38 -3.47 -16.74
CA GLU A 82 0.81 -4.78 -17.09
C GLU A 82 -0.57 -4.66 -17.77
N LYS A 83 -1.36 -3.64 -17.41
CA LYS A 83 -2.66 -3.35 -18.04
C LYS A 83 -2.53 -2.74 -19.43
N GLU A 84 -1.55 -1.86 -19.65
CA GLU A 84 -1.39 -1.16 -20.93
C GLU A 84 -0.83 -2.08 -22.04
N VAL A 85 -0.16 -3.18 -21.71
CA VAL A 85 0.29 -4.18 -22.71
C VAL A 85 -0.90 -4.83 -23.46
N PHE A 86 -2.13 -4.75 -22.92
CA PHE A 86 -3.34 -5.27 -23.58
C PHE A 86 -4.12 -4.22 -24.41
N LYS A 87 -3.66 -2.97 -24.50
CA LYS A 87 -4.44 -1.88 -25.15
C LYS A 87 -4.21 -1.69 -26.65
N GLU A 88 -3.68 -2.67 -27.37
CA GLU A 88 -3.82 -2.74 -28.83
C GLU A 88 -5.08 -3.51 -29.27
N THR A 89 -6.23 -3.36 -28.60
CA THR A 89 -7.53 -3.58 -29.27
C THR A 89 -8.62 -2.67 -28.64
N PRO A 90 -9.29 -1.80 -29.43
CA PRO A 90 -10.38 -0.99 -28.94
C PRO A 90 -11.65 -1.85 -28.89
N GLY A 91 -12.11 -2.15 -27.68
CA GLY A 91 -13.46 -2.63 -27.43
C GLY A 91 -13.50 -4.05 -26.91
N THR A 92 -13.36 -4.22 -25.59
CA THR A 92 -14.24 -5.11 -24.83
C THR A 92 -14.20 -4.66 -23.36
N SER A 93 -15.35 -4.24 -22.85
CA SER A 93 -15.63 -4.05 -21.43
C SER A 93 -15.62 -5.42 -20.73
N VAL A 94 -14.45 -5.90 -20.34
CA VAL A 94 -14.36 -7.02 -19.40
C VAL A 94 -13.85 -6.49 -18.07
N GLY A 95 -14.81 -6.24 -17.19
CA GLY A 95 -14.54 -6.26 -15.76
C GLY A 95 -13.95 -7.63 -15.43
N PHE A 96 -12.71 -7.63 -14.94
CA PHE A 96 -12.11 -8.82 -14.36
C PHE A 96 -11.83 -8.55 -12.90
N CYS A 97 -12.53 -9.30 -12.06
CA CYS A 97 -12.14 -9.61 -10.70
C CYS A 97 -10.66 -9.99 -10.70
N CYS A 98 -9.88 -9.29 -9.88
CA CYS A 98 -8.44 -9.38 -9.76
C CYS A 98 -7.90 -10.70 -9.16
N GLU A 99 -8.62 -11.81 -9.31
CA GLU A 99 -8.14 -13.12 -8.89
C GLU A 99 -7.88 -14.01 -10.10
N ALA A 100 -6.73 -14.67 -10.06
CA ALA A 100 -6.18 -15.58 -11.05
C ALA A 100 -5.47 -14.92 -12.25
N LYS A 101 -4.16 -14.72 -12.10
CA LYS A 101 -3.13 -15.24 -13.02
C LYS A 101 -1.73 -15.14 -12.42
N HIS A 102 -1.45 -16.01 -11.46
CA HIS A 102 -0.11 -16.39 -11.05
C HIS A 102 0.56 -17.33 -12.09
N PHE A 103 0.43 -17.08 -13.40
CA PHE A 103 0.94 -18.03 -14.40
C PHE A 103 1.30 -17.38 -15.73
N ARG A 104 2.49 -16.76 -15.79
CA ARG A 104 3.59 -17.23 -16.67
C ARG A 104 4.85 -16.36 -16.56
N ASN A 105 5.97 -17.06 -16.47
CA ASN A 105 7.32 -16.68 -16.91
C ASN A 105 8.15 -15.77 -16.02
N ILE A 106 8.64 -16.34 -14.92
CA ILE A 106 10.09 -16.33 -14.69
C ILE A 106 10.69 -17.34 -15.69
N ALA A 107 11.15 -16.83 -16.83
CA ALA A 107 12.10 -17.52 -17.69
C ALA A 107 13.09 -16.46 -18.19
N ASN A 108 14.37 -16.68 -17.90
CA ASN A 108 15.55 -15.79 -17.93
C ASN A 108 15.72 -15.02 -16.60
N ASP A 109 16.70 -15.30 -15.75
CA ASP A 109 18.08 -15.79 -15.98
C ASP A 109 18.43 -16.97 -15.05
#